data_AF-A0A0B0II20-F1
#
_entry.id   AF-A0A0B0II20-F1
#
_cell.length_a   1.000
_cell.length_b   1.000
_cell.length_c   1.000
_cell.angle_alpha   90.00
_cell.angle_beta   90.00
_cell.angle_gamma   90.00
#
_symmetry.space_group_name_H-M   'P 1'
#
loop_
_entity.id
_entity.type
_entity.pdbx_description
1 polymer ?
#
loop_
_entity_poly.entity_id
_entity_poly.type
_entity_poly.pdbx_seq_one_letter_code
_entity_poly.pdbx_strand_id
1 'polypeptide(L)'
;MFVLLLLCLLMGGLFIQLIQKLFLRSNKPNIEQLWEELENEEWYMKLIENPNVQDWIASDKENGLLKDPYFVRKIIDKEVHRECFIKYVMEKI
;
A
#
# COMPACT_ATOMS: atom_id res chain seq x y z
N MET A 1 -12.67 25.50 5.58
CA MET A 1 -12.77 24.02 5.48
C MET A 1 -11.81 23.43 4.45
N PHE A 2 -11.63 24.02 3.26
CA PHE A 2 -10.66 23.55 2.24
C PHE A 2 -9.18 23.59 2.66
N VAL A 3 -8.79 24.57 3.48
CA VAL A 3 -7.39 24.74 3.94
C VAL A 3 -6.93 23.57 4.82
N LEU A 4 -7.84 22.99 5.61
CA LEU A 4 -7.56 21.85 6.49
C LEU A 4 -7.31 20.57 5.70
N LEU A 5 -8.06 20.37 4.62
CA LEU A 5 -7.95 19.22 3.72
C LEU A 5 -6.63 19.26 2.94
N LEU A 6 -6.21 20.45 2.51
CA LEU A 6 -4.91 20.67 1.87
C LEU A 6 -3.73 20.41 2.83
N LEU A 7 -3.86 20.78 4.11
CA LEU A 7 -2.85 20.49 5.13
C LEU A 7 -2.71 18.99 5.41
N CYS A 8 -3.82 18.23 5.44
CA CYS A 8 -3.76 16.78 5.60
C CYS A 8 -3.07 16.09 4.41
N LEU A 9 -3.36 16.53 3.18
CA LEU A 9 -2.71 16.02 1.96
C LEU A 9 -1.20 16.32 1.95
N LEU A 10 -0.79 17.50 2.40
CA LEU A 10 0.63 17.88 2.48
C LEU A 10 1.38 17.14 3.60
N MET A 11 0.73 16.88 4.74
CA MET A 11 1.30 16.06 5.80
C MET A 11 1.50 14.61 5.35
N GLY A 12 0.52 14.00 4.68
CA GLY A 12 0.61 12.62 4.18
C GLY A 12 1.84 12.40 3.27
N GLY A 13 2.12 13.33 2.35
CA GLY A 13 3.27 13.23 1.45
C GLY A 13 4.64 13.36 2.14
N LEU A 14 4.73 14.12 3.24
CA LEU A 14 5.99 14.36 3.96
C LEU A 14 6.37 13.22 4.91
N PHE A 15 5.40 12.53 5.50
CA PHE A 15 5.66 11.35 6.34
C PHE A 15 6.21 10.18 5.52
N ILE A 16 5.72 9.98 4.28
CA ILE A 16 6.20 8.92 3.38
C ILE A 16 7.70 9.08 3.12
N GLN A 17 8.19 10.29 2.83
CA GLN A 17 9.63 10.50 2.55
C GLN A 17 10.52 10.31 3.78
N LEU A 18 10.03 10.66 4.98
CA LEU A 18 10.76 10.45 6.24
C LEU A 18 10.87 8.97 6.60
N ILE A 19 9.80 8.19 6.39
CA ILE A 19 9.82 6.73 6.53
C ILE A 19 10.76 6.15 5.47
N GLN A 20 10.59 6.46 4.17
CA GLN A 20 11.47 5.96 3.11
C GLN A 20 12.98 6.16 3.40
N LYS A 21 13.36 7.32 3.92
CA LYS A 21 14.77 7.65 4.22
C LYS A 21 15.32 6.93 5.47
N LEU A 22 14.46 6.55 6.41
CA LEU A 22 14.87 5.79 7.60
C LEU A 22 15.15 4.30 7.27
N PHE A 23 14.43 3.73 6.29
CA PHE A 23 14.48 2.30 5.97
C PHE A 23 15.53 1.94 4.90
N LEU A 24 15.98 2.90 4.09
CA LEU A 24 16.93 2.68 2.99
C LEU A 24 18.36 2.28 3.42
N ARG A 25 18.67 2.21 4.72
CA ARG A 25 20.05 2.05 5.21
C ARG A 25 20.47 0.62 5.52
N SER A 26 19.56 -0.34 5.69
CA SER A 26 19.95 -1.73 6.00
C SER A 26 18.95 -2.75 5.48
N ASN A 27 19.45 -3.69 4.67
CA ASN A 27 18.85 -4.97 4.30
C ASN A 27 17.78 -4.95 3.19
N LYS A 28 17.82 -6.00 2.37
CA LYS A 28 16.82 -6.32 1.35
C LYS A 28 15.43 -6.22 1.98
N PRO A 29 14.44 -5.59 1.31
CA PRO A 29 13.11 -5.42 1.89
C PRO A 29 12.52 -6.79 2.18
N ASN A 30 12.26 -7.06 3.46
CA ASN A 30 11.51 -8.24 3.87
C ASN A 30 10.06 -8.03 3.43
N ILE A 31 9.47 -9.03 2.79
CA ILE A 31 8.08 -8.96 2.32
C ILE A 31 7.10 -8.67 3.46
N GLU A 32 7.39 -9.18 4.66
CA GLU A 32 6.59 -8.95 5.86
C GLU A 32 6.56 -7.47 6.24
N GLN A 33 7.69 -6.77 6.14
CA GLN A 33 7.77 -5.34 6.40
C GLN A 33 7.01 -4.53 5.35
N LEU A 34 7.07 -4.95 4.08
CA LEU A 34 6.31 -4.31 3.02
C LEU A 34 4.80 -4.52 3.17
N TRP A 35 4.37 -5.66 3.73
CA TRP A 35 2.97 -5.86 4.07
C TRP A 35 2.53 -4.98 5.24
N GLU A 36 3.37 -4.81 6.26
CA GLU A 36 3.10 -3.88 7.35
C GLU A 36 3.01 -2.43 6.83
N GLU A 37 3.92 -2.02 5.95
CA GLU A 37 3.82 -0.71 5.27
C GLU A 37 2.51 -0.59 4.48
N LEU A 38 2.17 -1.61 3.70
CA LEU A 38 0.93 -1.65 2.91
C LEU A 38 -0.32 -1.55 3.79
N GLU A 39 -0.35 -2.25 4.93
CA GLU A 39 -1.46 -2.24 5.89
C GLU A 39 -1.66 -0.88 6.57
N ASN A 40 -0.60 -0.08 6.67
CA ASN A 40 -0.65 1.27 7.20
C ASN A 40 -1.14 2.32 6.17
N GLU A 41 -1.27 1.95 4.90
CA GLU A 41 -1.73 2.88 3.87
C GLU A 41 -3.26 3.07 3.92
N GLU A 42 -3.71 4.33 3.95
CA GLU A 42 -5.15 4.66 4.04
C GLU A 42 -6.01 4.07 2.92
N TRP A 43 -5.47 4.00 1.69
CA TRP A 43 -6.19 3.43 0.55
C TRP A 43 -6.34 1.92 0.67
N TYR A 44 -5.36 1.25 1.28
CA TYR A 44 -5.39 -0.18 1.50
C TYR A 44 -6.36 -0.52 2.63
N MET A 45 -6.37 0.28 3.72
CA MET A 45 -7.38 0.17 4.78
C MET A 45 -8.80 0.27 4.22
N LYS A 46 -9.08 1.25 3.35
CA LYS A 46 -10.37 1.37 2.66
C LYS A 46 -10.68 0.19 1.74
N LEU A 47 -9.66 -0.39 1.10
CA LEU A 47 -9.82 -1.53 0.20
C LEU A 47 -10.24 -2.79 0.98
N ILE A 48 -9.66 -3.03 2.16
CA ILE A 48 -9.97 -4.19 3.02
C ILE A 48 -11.22 -4.02 3.88
N GLU A 49 -11.88 -2.84 3.88
CA GLU A 49 -13.20 -2.68 4.52
C GLU A 49 -14.25 -3.63 3.91
N ASN A 50 -14.05 -4.04 2.66
CA ASN A 50 -14.85 -5.09 2.03
C ASN A 50 -14.32 -6.48 2.45
N PRO A 51 -15.13 -7.30 3.17
CA PRO A 51 -14.69 -8.61 3.65
C PRO A 51 -14.22 -9.55 2.53
N ASN A 52 -14.85 -9.49 1.36
CA ASN A 52 -14.46 -10.33 0.22
C ASN A 52 -13.06 -9.97 -0.30
N VAL A 53 -12.70 -8.68 -0.23
CA VAL A 53 -11.37 -8.19 -0.61
C VAL A 53 -10.34 -8.63 0.41
N GLN A 54 -10.67 -8.57 1.70
CA GLN A 54 -9.79 -9.01 2.78
C GLN A 54 -9.37 -10.48 2.61
N ASP A 55 -10.35 -11.36 2.37
CA ASP A 55 -10.11 -12.79 2.16
C ASP A 55 -9.28 -13.05 0.89
N TRP A 56 -9.57 -12.31 -0.19
CA TRP A 56 -8.82 -12.42 -1.44
C TRP A 56 -7.36 -11.97 -1.27
N ILE A 57 -7.13 -10.86 -0.57
CA ILE A 57 -5.80 -10.31 -0.30
C ILE A 57 -4.97 -11.28 0.55
N ALA A 58 -5.57 -11.93 1.55
CA ALA A 58 -4.88 -12.94 2.35
C ALA A 58 -4.36 -14.09 1.47
N SER A 59 -5.16 -14.54 0.50
CA SER A 59 -4.75 -15.56 -0.48
C SER A 59 -3.66 -15.06 -1.44
N ASP A 60 -3.77 -13.80 -1.91
CA ASP A 60 -2.82 -13.20 -2.85
C ASP A 60 -1.44 -12.94 -2.21
N LYS A 61 -1.38 -12.68 -0.90
CA LYS A 61 -0.12 -12.60 -0.13
C LYS A 61 0.68 -13.90 -0.19
N GLU A 62 0.02 -15.05 -0.20
CA GLU A 62 0.70 -16.36 -0.22
C GLU A 62 1.03 -16.84 -1.64
N ASN A 63 0.11 -16.60 -2.59
CA ASN A 63 0.12 -17.26 -3.90
C ASN A 63 0.07 -16.30 -5.10
N GLY A 64 0.02 -14.99 -4.87
CA GLY A 64 -0.27 -14.00 -5.90
C GLY A 64 0.74 -12.86 -6.00
N LEU A 65 0.26 -11.68 -6.37
CA LEU A 65 1.09 -10.51 -6.67
C LEU A 65 1.72 -9.91 -5.41
N LEU A 66 1.00 -9.97 -4.29
CA LEU A 66 1.48 -9.48 -3.01
C LEU A 66 2.61 -10.33 -2.41
N LYS A 67 2.94 -11.49 -2.98
CA LYS A 67 4.13 -12.26 -2.62
C LYS A 67 5.43 -11.61 -3.11
N ASP A 68 5.37 -10.82 -4.18
CA ASP A 68 6.55 -10.19 -4.79
C ASP A 68 6.89 -8.87 -4.08
N PRO A 69 8.04 -8.78 -3.38
CA PRO A 69 8.46 -7.54 -2.71
C PRO A 69 8.55 -6.35 -3.66
N TYR A 70 8.96 -6.58 -4.91
CA TYR A 70 9.08 -5.52 -5.88
C TYR A 70 7.71 -4.98 -6.29
N PHE A 71 6.73 -5.85 -6.47
CA PHE A 71 5.36 -5.46 -6.77
C PHE A 71 4.72 -4.69 -5.62
N VAL A 72 4.82 -5.21 -4.39
CA VAL A 72 4.28 -4.54 -3.19
C VAL A 72 4.89 -3.15 -3.03
N ARG A 73 6.22 -3.05 -3.18
CA ARG A 73 6.89 -1.76 -3.11
C ARG A 73 6.40 -0.79 -4.18
N LYS A 74 6.16 -1.29 -5.40
CA LYS A 74 5.71 -0.49 -6.54
C LYS A 74 4.30 0.08 -6.35
N ILE A 75 3.38 -0.67 -5.76
CA ILE A 75 2.01 -0.19 -5.48
C ILE A 75 1.96 0.78 -4.30
N ILE A 76 2.90 0.65 -3.34
CA ILE A 76 3.08 1.63 -2.26
C ILE A 76 3.59 2.95 -2.84
N ASP A 77 4.70 2.90 -3.60
CA ASP A 77 5.44 4.09 -4.03
C ASP A 77 4.78 4.85 -5.20
N LYS A 78 3.96 4.20 -6.04
CA LYS A 78 3.44 4.80 -7.28
C LYS A 78 1.92 4.69 -7.40
N GLU A 79 1.25 5.83 -7.39
CA GLU A 79 -0.21 5.95 -7.48
C GLU A 79 -0.82 5.24 -8.70
N VAL A 80 -0.22 5.36 -9.89
CA VAL A 80 -0.73 4.67 -11.10
C VAL A 80 -0.73 3.14 -10.93
N HIS A 81 0.25 2.59 -10.23
CA HIS A 81 0.31 1.14 -9.97
C HIS A 81 -0.67 0.72 -8.88
N ARG A 82 -0.88 1.57 -7.88
CA ARG A 82 -1.93 1.41 -6.87
C ARG A 82 -3.32 1.36 -7.49
N GLU A 83 -3.66 2.32 -8.36
CA GLU A 83 -4.96 2.35 -9.04
C GLU A 83 -5.19 1.10 -9.89
N CYS A 84 -4.17 0.68 -10.65
CA CYS A 84 -4.22 -0.56 -11.42
C CYS A 84 -4.44 -1.79 -10.52
N PHE A 85 -3.78 -1.85 -9.37
CA PHE A 85 -3.96 -2.94 -8.41
C PHE A 85 -5.38 -2.93 -7.83
N ILE A 86 -5.88 -1.78 -7.36
CA ILE A 86 -7.26 -1.65 -6.84
C ILE A 86 -8.26 -2.11 -7.89
N LYS A 87 -8.12 -1.65 -9.14
CA LYS A 87 -9.01 -2.07 -10.23
C LYS A 87 -8.94 -3.58 -10.48
N TYR A 88 -7.74 -4.15 -10.50
CA TYR A 88 -7.54 -5.58 -10.67
C TYR A 88 -8.23 -6.39 -9.56
N VAL A 89 -8.11 -5.97 -8.31
CA VAL A 89 -8.78 -6.62 -7.18
C VAL A 89 -10.30 -6.52 -7.31
N MET A 90 -10.82 -5.34 -7.64
CA MET A 90 -12.26 -5.10 -7.81
C MET A 90 -12.87 -5.84 -9.02
N GLU A 91 -12.08 -6.20 -10.04
CA GLU A 91 -12.55 -7.03 -11.16
C GLU A 91 -12.60 -8.53 -10.83
N LYS A 92 -11.89 -8.96 -9.77
CA LYS A 92 -11.79 -10.37 -9.36
C LYS A 92 -12.83 -10.78 -8.33
N ILE A 93 -13.56 -9.83 -7.77
CA ILE A 93 -14.57 -9.98 -6.72
C ILE A 93 -15.94 -9.69 -7.32
#